data_AF-A0A3B4ZC44-F1
#
_entry.id   AF-A0A3B4ZC44-F1
#
_cell.length_a   1.000
_cell.length_b   1.000
_cell.length_c   1.000
_cell.angle_alpha   90.00
_cell.angle_beta   90.00
_cell.angle_gamma   90.00
#
_symmetry.space_group_name_H-M   'P 1'
#
loop_
_entity.id
_entity.type
_entity.pdbx_description
1 polymer ?
#
loop_
_entity_poly.entity_id
_entity_poly.type
_entity_poly.pdbx_seq_one_letter_code
_entity_poly.pdbx_strand_id
1 'polypeptide(L)'
;NSWKVQRKLSLRICFVFSSPVNDLVCLSSLHSPPVEPSFLQISSIPQIPEVERLLVLCCRVENFYPQDVYLEWSRNDGEEVRMVTHFGPFSDRSSCLFSVWSKIHLVLAREDEKAVYSCRVYHCSFPTGNLWQILGQSLSRYDR
;
A
#
# COMPACT_ATOMS: atom_id res chain seq x y z
N ASN A 1 -15.09 30.43 18.55
CA ASN A 1 -14.51 29.18 19.10
C ASN A 1 -14.66 28.07 18.08
N SER A 2 -13.69 27.88 17.19
CA SER A 2 -13.73 26.83 16.17
C SER A 2 -12.48 25.96 16.31
N TRP A 3 -12.55 24.97 17.20
CA TRP A 3 -11.53 23.93 17.27
C TRP A 3 -11.73 23.03 16.03
N LYS A 4 -10.82 23.11 15.05
CA LYS A 4 -10.74 22.07 14.01
C LYS A 4 -10.09 20.86 14.66
N VAL A 5 -10.88 19.82 14.94
CA VAL A 5 -10.35 18.52 15.36
C VAL A 5 -9.50 17.99 14.20
N GLN A 6 -8.17 18.04 14.34
CA GLN A 6 -7.27 17.38 13.40
C GLN A 6 -7.31 15.88 13.72
N ARG A 7 -8.15 15.14 13.00
CA ARG A 7 -8.28 13.68 13.18
C ARG A 7 -7.21 12.98 12.37
N LYS A 8 -6.44 12.12 13.02
CA LYS A 8 -5.37 11.32 12.39
C LYS A 8 -5.99 10.03 11.84
N LEU A 9 -6.04 9.90 10.51
CA LEU A 9 -6.48 8.67 9.85
C LEU A 9 -5.42 7.57 10.07
N SER A 10 -5.88 6.34 10.30
CA SER A 10 -4.98 5.19 10.40
C SER A 10 -4.75 4.57 9.03
N LEU A 11 -3.49 4.54 8.60
CA LEU A 11 -3.05 4.00 7.31
C LEU A 11 -2.09 2.83 7.56
N ARG A 12 -2.21 1.77 6.75
CA ARG A 12 -1.37 0.58 6.89
C ARG A 12 -0.91 0.06 5.53
N ILE A 13 0.36 -0.34 5.43
CA ILE A 13 0.85 -1.10 4.27
C ILE A 13 0.98 -2.56 4.70
N CYS A 14 0.50 -3.48 3.86
CA CYS A 14 0.60 -4.91 4.09
C CYS A 14 1.37 -5.56 2.94
N PHE A 15 2.43 -6.29 3.28
CA PHE A 15 3.24 -7.02 2.30
C PHE A 15 2.72 -8.44 2.17
N VAL A 16 2.45 -8.86 0.94
CA VAL A 16 1.90 -10.19 0.66
C VAL A 16 2.72 -10.82 -0.46
N PHE A 17 3.23 -12.02 -0.24
CA PHE A 17 4.03 -12.71 -1.24
C PHE A 17 3.20 -13.15 -2.45
N SER A 18 2.06 -13.79 -2.22
CA SER A 18 1.26 -14.45 -3.27
C SER A 18 0.22 -13.50 -3.85
N SER A 19 0.48 -12.97 -5.04
CA SER A 19 -0.54 -12.29 -5.85
C SER A 19 -1.68 -13.27 -6.18
N PRO A 20 -2.95 -12.83 -6.23
CA PRO A 20 -4.04 -13.64 -6.79
C PRO A 20 -3.77 -14.06 -8.26
N VAL A 21 -2.79 -13.43 -8.89
CA VAL A 21 -2.39 -13.60 -10.29
C VAL A 21 -1.05 -14.36 -10.33
N ASN A 22 -1.11 -15.69 -10.25
CA ASN A 22 -0.06 -16.68 -10.58
C ASN A 22 1.33 -16.57 -9.90
N ASP A 23 1.60 -17.46 -8.94
CA ASP A 23 2.93 -17.72 -8.36
C ASP A 23 4.01 -18.18 -9.39
N LEU A 24 3.60 -18.51 -10.63
CA LEU A 24 4.50 -18.95 -11.71
C LEU A 24 5.36 -17.84 -12.31
N VAL A 25 4.95 -16.57 -12.15
CA VAL A 25 5.65 -15.41 -12.74
C VAL A 25 7.07 -15.28 -12.20
N CYS A 26 7.27 -15.52 -10.90
CA CYS A 26 8.57 -15.35 -10.28
C CYS A 26 9.52 -16.52 -10.52
N LEU A 27 8.99 -17.70 -10.83
CA LEU A 27 9.76 -18.83 -11.34
C LEU A 27 10.22 -18.59 -12.80
N SER A 28 9.48 -17.79 -13.57
CA SER A 28 9.78 -17.50 -14.97
C SER A 28 10.75 -16.33 -15.21
N SER A 29 10.98 -15.47 -14.21
CA SER A 29 11.88 -14.31 -14.30
C SER A 29 13.37 -14.65 -14.13
N LEU A 30 13.82 -15.81 -14.64
CA LEU A 30 15.13 -16.47 -14.45
C LEU A 30 16.41 -15.61 -14.63
N HIS A 31 16.30 -14.36 -15.07
CA HIS A 31 17.43 -13.49 -15.40
C HIS A 31 17.97 -12.67 -14.21
N SER A 32 17.17 -12.44 -13.16
CA SER A 32 17.60 -11.64 -12.00
C SER A 32 16.82 -12.00 -10.74
N PRO A 33 17.43 -11.90 -9.54
CA PRO A 33 16.73 -12.15 -8.29
C PRO A 33 15.63 -11.09 -8.06
N PRO A 34 14.48 -11.45 -7.45
CA PRO A 34 13.47 -10.49 -7.05
C PRO A 34 14.05 -9.41 -6.10
N VAL A 35 13.67 -8.16 -6.32
CA VAL A 35 14.09 -7.00 -5.53
C VAL A 35 12.88 -6.43 -4.81
N GLU A 36 12.99 -6.29 -3.49
CA GLU A 36 11.96 -5.65 -2.67
C GLU A 36 11.87 -4.14 -2.96
N PRO A 37 10.66 -3.55 -3.01
CA PRO A 37 10.52 -2.11 -3.18
C PRO A 37 11.31 -1.35 -2.11
N SER A 38 12.19 -0.44 -2.53
CA SER A 38 12.97 0.38 -1.60
C SER A 38 12.16 1.54 -1.00
N PHE A 39 11.01 1.88 -1.60
CA PHE A 39 10.11 2.90 -1.08
C PHE A 39 8.66 2.43 -1.08
N LEU A 40 8.04 2.51 0.09
CA LEU A 40 6.68 2.08 0.38
C LEU A 40 6.02 3.10 1.30
N GLN A 41 5.06 3.86 0.79
CA GLN A 41 4.38 4.89 1.60
C GLN A 41 2.93 5.08 1.19
N ILE A 42 2.06 5.27 2.18
CA ILE A 42 0.72 5.83 1.97
C ILE A 42 0.72 7.27 2.43
N SER A 43 0.20 8.16 1.58
CA SER A 43 0.01 9.58 1.88
C SER A 43 -1.45 9.99 1.69
N SER A 44 -1.87 11.04 2.38
CA SER A 44 -3.20 11.62 2.27
C SER A 44 -3.17 13.03 1.67
N ILE A 45 -4.16 13.36 0.85
CA ILE A 45 -4.36 14.70 0.29
C ILE A 45 -5.83 15.08 0.52
N PRO A 46 -6.11 16.11 1.34
CA PRO A 46 -5.16 16.90 2.13
C PRO A 46 -4.44 16.07 3.22
N GLN A 47 -3.27 16.54 3.66
CA GLN A 47 -2.47 15.86 4.70
C GLN A 47 -3.22 15.76 6.03
N ILE A 48 -4.10 16.73 6.30
CA ILE A 48 -5.02 16.71 7.44
C ILE A 48 -6.42 16.43 6.86
N PRO A 49 -6.95 15.20 7.03
CA PRO A 49 -8.28 14.86 6.57
C PRO A 49 -9.34 15.67 7.30
N GLU A 50 -10.38 16.05 6.58
CA GLU A 50 -11.55 16.73 7.13
C GLU A 50 -12.79 15.87 6.87
N VAL A 51 -13.64 15.74 7.89
CA VAL A 51 -14.90 15.01 7.81
C VAL A 51 -15.81 15.64 6.75
N GLU A 52 -16.58 14.81 6.05
CA GLU A 52 -17.50 15.21 4.98
C GLU A 52 -16.79 15.91 3.80
N ARG A 53 -15.45 15.84 3.73
CA ARG A 53 -14.66 16.34 2.61
C ARG A 53 -13.95 15.20 1.87
N LEU A 54 -13.64 15.49 0.62
CA LEU A 54 -12.87 14.60 -0.25
C LEU A 54 -11.47 14.38 0.35
N LEU A 55 -11.08 13.12 0.41
CA LEU A 55 -9.77 12.65 0.78
C LEU A 55 -9.25 11.75 -0.34
N VAL A 56 -8.02 11.99 -0.75
CA VAL A 56 -7.30 11.11 -1.67
C VAL A 56 -6.20 10.41 -0.88
N LEU A 57 -6.21 9.09 -0.89
CA LEU A 57 -5.09 8.30 -0.38
C LEU A 57 -4.26 7.80 -1.56
N CYS A 58 -2.94 7.88 -1.43
CA CYS A 58 -1.99 7.48 -2.47
C CYS A 58 -0.96 6.53 -1.87
N CYS A 59 -0.95 5.28 -2.35
CA CYS A 59 0.03 4.25 -2.04
C CYS A 59 1.11 4.27 -3.13
N ARG A 60 2.36 4.52 -2.75
CA ARG A 60 3.53 4.49 -3.65
C ARG A 60 4.40 3.29 -3.33
N VAL A 61 4.75 2.53 -4.36
CA VAL A 61 5.62 1.36 -4.32
C VAL A 61 6.70 1.57 -5.38
N GLU A 62 7.96 1.74 -4.98
CA GLU A 62 9.02 2.13 -5.92
C GLU A 62 10.25 1.23 -5.82
N ASN A 63 10.92 1.09 -6.96
CA ASN A 63 12.19 0.39 -7.13
C ASN A 63 12.13 -1.10 -6.79
N PHE A 64 11.19 -1.82 -7.39
CA PHE A 64 11.04 -3.28 -7.23
C PHE A 64 11.28 -4.03 -8.53
N TYR A 65 11.49 -5.34 -8.43
CA TYR A 65 11.64 -6.25 -9.57
C TYR A 65 11.15 -7.66 -9.18
N PRO A 66 10.44 -8.40 -10.04
CA PRO A 66 10.05 -8.09 -11.41
C PRO A 66 8.93 -7.05 -11.53
N GLN A 67 8.48 -6.75 -12.76
CA GLN A 67 7.43 -5.76 -13.02
C GLN A 67 6.07 -6.13 -12.38
N ASP A 68 5.82 -7.42 -12.21
CA ASP A 68 4.53 -7.94 -11.79
C ASP A 68 4.28 -7.71 -10.30
N VAL A 69 3.42 -6.73 -10.02
CA VAL A 69 2.97 -6.36 -8.69
C VAL A 69 1.46 -6.16 -8.72
N TYR A 70 0.77 -6.58 -7.67
CA TYR A 70 -0.66 -6.32 -7.50
C TYR A 70 -0.89 -5.47 -6.25
N LEU A 71 -1.78 -4.48 -6.36
CA LEU A 71 -2.09 -3.56 -5.27
C LEU A 71 -3.59 -3.66 -4.99
N GLU A 72 -3.95 -3.85 -3.73
CA GLU A 72 -5.34 -3.91 -3.28
C GLU A 72 -5.55 -2.96 -2.11
N TRP A 73 -6.67 -2.24 -2.12
CA TRP A 73 -7.11 -1.48 -0.97
C TRP A 73 -8.14 -2.24 -0.16
N SER A 74 -8.01 -2.19 1.16
CA SER A 74 -8.99 -2.77 2.08
C SER A 74 -9.25 -1.85 3.26
N ARG A 75 -10.48 -1.90 3.79
CA ARG A 75 -10.85 -1.26 5.05
C ARG A 75 -11.03 -2.33 6.14
N ASN A 76 -10.71 -2.00 7.38
CA ASN A 76 -10.70 -2.94 8.50
C ASN A 76 -12.07 -3.51 8.88
N ASP A 77 -13.16 -2.84 8.52
CA ASP A 77 -14.54 -3.30 8.72
C ASP A 77 -15.05 -4.18 7.55
N GLY A 78 -14.23 -4.39 6.53
CA GLY A 78 -14.57 -5.21 5.37
C GLY A 78 -15.38 -4.47 4.30
N GLU A 79 -15.63 -3.17 4.46
CA GLU A 79 -16.30 -2.40 3.41
C GLU A 79 -15.43 -2.27 2.16
N GLU A 80 -16.10 -2.36 1.02
CA GLU A 80 -15.48 -2.27 -0.30
C GLU A 80 -14.88 -0.88 -0.52
N VAL A 81 -13.59 -0.83 -0.82
CA VAL A 81 -12.92 0.41 -1.22
C VAL A 81 -13.15 0.65 -2.71
N ARG A 82 -13.89 1.72 -3.02
CA ARG A 82 -14.24 2.09 -4.40
C ARG A 82 -13.31 3.15 -4.98
N MET A 83 -13.46 3.40 -6.28
CA MET A 83 -12.72 4.43 -7.03
C MET A 83 -11.19 4.27 -6.92
N VAL A 84 -10.72 3.03 -7.06
CA VAL A 84 -9.29 2.72 -7.10
C VAL A 84 -8.74 3.02 -8.50
N THR A 85 -7.61 3.72 -8.57
CA THR A 85 -6.89 3.99 -9.82
C THR A 85 -5.42 3.62 -9.65
N HIS A 86 -4.92 2.77 -10.53
CA HIS A 86 -3.50 2.35 -10.55
C HIS A 86 -2.74 3.12 -11.63
N PHE A 87 -1.47 3.42 -11.34
CA PHE A 87 -0.56 4.11 -12.25
C PHE A 87 0.76 3.32 -12.34
N GLY A 88 1.30 3.22 -13.55
CA GLY A 88 2.49 2.43 -13.85
C GLY A 88 2.14 1.02 -14.34
N PRO A 89 3.11 0.08 -14.29
CA PRO A 89 4.46 0.26 -13.77
C PRO A 89 5.30 1.23 -14.60
N PHE A 90 6.02 2.10 -13.91
CA PHE A 90 7.03 2.99 -14.47
C PHE A 90 8.38 2.30 -14.40
N SER A 91 9.07 2.17 -15.53
CA SER A 91 10.40 1.56 -15.60
C SER A 91 11.50 2.62 -15.51
N ASP A 92 12.47 2.43 -14.63
CA ASP A 92 13.75 3.14 -14.70
C ASP A 92 14.74 2.36 -15.58
N ARG A 93 15.10 2.95 -16.72
CA ARG A 93 16.01 2.32 -17.70
C ARG A 93 17.44 2.12 -17.18
N SER A 94 17.85 2.88 -16.16
CA SER A 94 19.20 2.82 -15.61
C SER A 94 19.37 1.72 -14.57
N SER A 95 18.34 1.48 -13.75
CA SER A 95 18.35 0.47 -12.67
C SER A 95 17.63 -0.83 -13.04
N CYS A 96 16.86 -0.84 -14.14
CA CYS A 96 15.96 -1.94 -14.52
C CYS A 96 14.88 -2.26 -13.46
N LEU A 97 14.56 -1.29 -12.60
CA LEU A 97 13.53 -1.41 -11.56
C LEU A 97 12.21 -0.75 -11.98
N PHE A 98 11.13 -1.19 -11.34
CA PHE A 98 9.77 -0.73 -11.58
C PHE A 98 9.21 0.03 -10.39
N SER A 99 8.25 0.90 -10.66
CA SER A 99 7.49 1.66 -9.65
C SER A 99 6.01 1.73 -10.02
N VAL A 100 5.11 1.61 -9.05
CA VAL A 100 3.65 1.73 -9.25
C VAL A 100 3.04 2.56 -8.14
N TRP A 101 1.97 3.27 -8.48
CA TRP A 101 1.18 4.02 -7.52
C TRP A 101 -0.28 3.58 -7.58
N SER A 102 -0.99 3.61 -6.47
CA SER A 102 -2.43 3.38 -6.41
C SER A 102 -3.11 4.49 -5.61
N LYS A 103 -4.18 5.05 -6.16
CA LYS A 103 -4.97 6.09 -5.51
C LYS A 103 -6.40 5.62 -5.27
N ILE A 104 -6.96 6.06 -4.16
CA ILE A 104 -8.39 5.95 -3.86
C ILE A 104 -8.95 7.31 -3.50
N HIS A 105 -10.18 7.55 -3.93
CA HIS A 105 -10.96 8.73 -3.59
C HIS A 105 -12.06 8.34 -2.62
N LEU A 106 -12.16 9.05 -1.50
CA LEU A 106 -13.20 8.78 -0.50
C LEU A 106 -13.66 10.08 0.16
N VAL A 107 -14.83 10.03 0.78
CA VAL A 107 -15.33 11.10 1.65
C VAL A 107 -15.31 10.56 3.06
N LEU A 108 -14.57 11.22 3.96
CA LEU A 108 -14.40 10.73 5.32
C LEU A 108 -15.69 10.92 6.12
N ALA A 109 -16.36 9.84 6.50
CA ALA A 109 -17.55 9.89 7.34
C ALA A 109 -17.17 10.18 8.80
N ARG A 110 -18.16 10.58 9.62
CA ARG A 110 -17.95 10.77 11.06
C ARG A 110 -17.56 9.47 11.77
N GLU A 111 -18.06 8.36 11.26
CA GLU A 111 -17.84 7.01 11.76
C GLU A 111 -16.45 6.47 11.42
N ASP A 112 -15.79 7.04 10.40
CA ASP A 112 -14.49 6.60 9.90
C ASP A 112 -13.31 6.96 10.82
N GLU A 113 -13.55 7.54 11.99
CA GLU A 113 -12.49 7.91 12.95
C GLU A 113 -11.63 6.71 13.38
N LYS A 114 -12.20 5.50 13.33
CA LYS A 114 -11.51 4.22 13.62
C LYS A 114 -11.24 3.38 12.36
N ALA A 115 -11.53 3.93 11.18
CA ALA A 115 -11.26 3.24 9.93
C ALA A 115 -9.74 3.14 9.71
N VAL A 116 -9.30 1.95 9.33
CA VAL A 116 -7.92 1.69 8.93
C VAL A 116 -7.94 1.32 7.45
N TYR A 117 -7.41 2.23 6.63
CA TYR A 117 -7.23 1.96 5.21
C TYR A 117 -5.89 1.28 5.00
N SER A 118 -5.92 0.12 4.36
CA SER A 118 -4.73 -0.69 4.10
C SER A 118 -4.46 -0.82 2.61
N CYS A 119 -3.23 -0.55 2.17
CA CYS A 119 -2.72 -0.89 0.85
C CYS A 119 -1.97 -2.21 0.96
N ARG A 120 -2.52 -3.28 0.37
CA ARG A 120 -1.88 -4.60 0.27
C ARG A 120 -1.07 -4.64 -1.00
N VAL A 121 0.24 -4.89 -0.86
CA VAL A 121 1.19 -4.96 -1.96
C VAL A 121 1.60 -6.42 -2.12
N TYR A 122 1.25 -6.96 -3.28
CA TYR A 122 1.49 -8.34 -3.65
C TYR A 122 2.68 -8.40 -4.59
N HIS A 123 3.78 -8.94 -4.10
CA HIS A 123 5.03 -9.04 -4.86
C HIS A 123 5.90 -10.19 -4.35
N CYS A 124 6.52 -10.92 -5.26
CA CYS A 124 7.24 -12.14 -4.90
C CYS A 124 8.62 -11.92 -4.29
N SER A 125 9.09 -10.68 -4.19
CA SER A 125 10.26 -10.39 -3.35
C SER A 125 9.96 -10.55 -1.86
N PHE A 126 8.69 -10.47 -1.45
CA PHE A 126 8.32 -10.59 -0.04
C PHE A 126 8.47 -12.04 0.42
N PRO A 127 8.71 -12.31 1.71
CA PRO A 127 8.83 -13.69 2.17
C PRO A 127 7.47 -14.42 2.16
N THR A 128 7.45 -15.68 1.66
CA THR A 128 6.36 -16.63 1.90
C THR A 128 6.20 -16.85 3.40
N GLY A 129 5.10 -16.40 3.98
CA GLY A 129 4.88 -16.47 5.42
C GLY A 129 4.65 -17.90 5.91
N ASN A 130 5.68 -18.52 6.50
CA ASN A 130 5.53 -19.55 7.53
C ASN A 130 6.22 -19.17 8.86
N LEU A 131 6.74 -17.95 9.02
CA LEU A 131 7.39 -17.50 10.28
C LEU A 131 7.06 -16.07 10.74
N TRP A 132 6.50 -15.21 9.90
CA TRP A 132 6.17 -13.82 10.29
C TRP A 132 4.74 -13.61 10.80
N GLN A 133 3.81 -14.54 10.53
CA GLN A 133 2.47 -14.50 11.17
C GLN A 133 2.53 -14.82 12.67
N ILE A 134 3.61 -15.47 13.15
CA ILE A 134 3.85 -15.75 14.58
C ILE A 134 4.47 -14.54 15.30
N LEU A 135 5.09 -13.61 14.57
CA LEU A 135 5.66 -12.37 15.13
C LEU A 135 4.78 -11.14 14.86
N GLY A 136 3.47 -11.33 14.84
CA GLY A 136 2.54 -10.21 14.97
C GLY A 136 2.64 -9.61 16.37
N GLN A 137 3.51 -8.62 16.58
CA GLN A 137 3.32 -7.54 17.55
C GLN A 137 4.40 -6.44 17.42
N SER A 138 3.93 -5.20 17.24
CA SER A 138 4.63 -3.96 17.56
C SER A 138 6.00 -3.69 16.91
N LEU A 139 5.98 -3.02 15.75
CA LEU A 139 7.03 -2.03 15.45
C LEU A 139 6.37 -0.74 14.96
N SER A 140 5.90 0.06 15.91
CA SER A 140 6.08 1.51 15.82
C SER A 140 7.59 1.77 15.71
N ARG A 141 8.08 2.05 14.52
CA ARG A 141 9.38 2.71 14.29
C ARG A 141 8.98 4.15 13.95
N TYR A 142 8.86 5.08 14.90
CA TYR A 142 9.96 5.76 15.60
C TYR A 142 11.31 5.55 14.90
N ASP A 143 11.59 6.41 13.94
CA ASP A 143 12.94 6.88 13.73
C ASP A 143 12.91 8.40 13.60
N ARG A 144 14.00 9.01 14.07
CA ARG A 144 14.18 10.36 14.63
C ARG A 144 13.62 11.56 13.87
#